data_AF-A0A0P7BF48-F1
#
_entry.id   AF-A0A0P7BF48-F1
#
_cell.length_a   1.000
_cell.length_b   1.000
_cell.length_c   1.000
_cell.angle_alpha   90.00
_cell.angle_beta   90.00
_cell.angle_gamma   90.00
#
_symmetry.space_group_name_H-M   'P 1'
#
loop_
_entity.id
_entity.type
_entity.pdbx_description
1 polymer ?
#
loop_
_entity_poly.entity_id
_entity_poly.type
_entity_poly.pdbx_seq_one_letter_code
_entity_poly.pdbx_strand_id
1 'polypeptide(L)'
;MPGLLENTSTNGTSTLHVPVLIVGGGPAGLLSAYMLSKLGVQSLLIEKYPERLAAPKAHALCPRSLEICRQFGLDTTEMRRHGSPRDDAYWVNFVTNLGGERIGVLPYERMDAQVLDATPEMIHNIPQPGFEQFVAKELENDSNVQIRKGVAYVTCEQGKDKVTITVEERATKTRWNITSRHVIACDGAKSEVRKDLGIECDGEDGYETMMTIHFNADLRPVVKDRVGMLHWITDPACSGFIIAYDLGGNHVLISNFDSKKHPAETWDQDLCRTTLKAAIGQDVPFNVLSYRPWLLSRKVAKQYRQQNVFLVGDAAHSFPPTGGLGLNSGIADAHNLVYKIAAVHQGWAGDSILDSYDADRRQIALVNSAQSVKNGKKIFSFLKALGTAGIDDVDKARENLHKSIHDPAKQEMIAREVEGQREHFDNLEIHIGYVYGDNQAPPHASKYTPKFVTGARIPHAWIKPLGACLSGEIPPLDVSYVKEFTAGEVAARRYSTLDLCGIDTFTLLASRAEPWTLKFEELQTALSRRNIKSQLWVENVDFEFNDAKQKLLFQTSGGFAAGGALLVRHDQHILQCSSIQATAKELESIILGHLGI
;
A
#
# COMPACT_ATOMS: atom_id res chain seq x y z
N MET A 1 6.91 -32.82 15.28
CA MET A 1 6.78 -31.64 16.15
C MET A 1 5.30 -31.43 16.44
N PRO A 2 4.87 -31.02 17.64
CA PRO A 2 3.45 -30.84 17.91
C PRO A 2 2.92 -29.78 16.93
N GLY A 3 1.92 -30.17 16.13
CA GLY A 3 1.40 -29.34 15.05
C GLY A 3 0.80 -28.04 15.58
N LEU A 4 0.74 -27.02 14.72
CA LEU A 4 0.12 -25.69 14.86
C LEU A 4 -1.32 -25.67 15.44
N LEU A 5 -1.88 -26.82 15.80
CA LEU A 5 -3.30 -27.09 15.87
C LEU A 5 -3.59 -28.00 17.07
N GLU A 6 -4.08 -27.45 18.17
CA GLU A 6 -4.79 -28.24 19.17
C GLU A 6 -6.22 -28.44 18.70
N ASN A 7 -6.54 -29.67 18.29
CA ASN A 7 -7.91 -30.06 18.00
C ASN A 7 -8.58 -30.53 19.29
N THR A 8 -9.67 -29.87 19.67
CA THR A 8 -10.55 -30.33 20.74
C THR A 8 -11.91 -30.68 20.15
N SER A 9 -12.44 -31.85 20.50
CA SER A 9 -13.81 -32.24 20.15
C SER A 9 -14.67 -32.15 21.40
N THR A 10 -15.63 -31.24 21.40
CA THR A 10 -16.70 -31.20 22.40
C THR A 10 -18.03 -31.16 21.64
N ASN A 11 -18.97 -32.03 22.01
CA ASN A 11 -20.31 -32.13 21.41
C ASN A 11 -20.35 -32.30 19.87
N GLY A 12 -19.38 -32.99 19.26
CA GLY A 12 -19.39 -33.30 17.82
C GLY A 12 -18.92 -32.16 16.90
N THR A 13 -18.54 -31.00 17.44
CA THR A 13 -17.98 -29.87 16.67
C THR A 13 -16.47 -29.83 16.88
N SER A 14 -15.69 -29.96 15.81
CA SER A 14 -14.22 -29.81 15.89
C SER A 14 -13.86 -28.34 16.08
N THR A 15 -13.03 -28.05 17.09
CA THR A 15 -12.51 -26.70 17.35
C THR A 15 -11.00 -26.69 17.25
N LEU A 16 -10.51 -25.76 16.42
CA LEU A 16 -9.11 -25.49 16.20
C LEU A 16 -8.68 -24.28 17.04
N HIS A 17 -7.56 -24.36 17.77
CA HIS A 17 -7.02 -23.23 18.52
C HIS A 17 -5.78 -22.66 17.84
N VAL A 18 -5.73 -21.34 17.62
CA VAL A 18 -4.60 -20.62 17.03
C VAL A 18 -4.38 -19.28 17.73
N PRO A 19 -3.17 -18.71 17.79
CA PRO A 19 -2.97 -17.41 18.43
C PRO A 19 -3.70 -16.28 17.69
N VAL A 20 -3.52 -16.23 16.36
CA VAL A 20 -4.13 -15.23 15.48
C VAL A 20 -4.78 -15.92 14.28
N LEU A 21 -6.03 -15.55 13.98
CA LEU A 21 -6.72 -15.93 12.75
C LEU A 21 -6.74 -14.75 11.78
N ILE A 22 -6.43 -15.00 10.51
CA ILE A 22 -6.50 -14.03 9.43
C ILE A 22 -7.58 -14.49 8.45
N VAL A 23 -8.57 -13.63 8.18
CA VAL A 23 -9.68 -13.94 7.28
C VAL A 23 -9.47 -13.19 5.97
N GLY A 24 -9.09 -13.89 4.90
CA GLY A 24 -8.84 -13.35 3.56
C GLY A 24 -7.36 -13.42 3.15
N GLY A 25 -7.10 -13.98 1.97
CA GLY A 25 -5.78 -14.22 1.40
C GLY A 25 -5.32 -13.20 0.35
N GLY A 26 -5.83 -11.97 0.43
CA GLY A 26 -5.34 -10.86 -0.40
C GLY A 26 -4.01 -10.28 0.12
N PRO A 27 -3.52 -9.16 -0.47
CA PRO A 27 -2.21 -8.60 -0.14
C PRO A 27 -2.05 -8.25 1.35
N ALA A 28 -3.07 -7.63 1.95
CA ALA A 28 -3.07 -7.30 3.37
C ALA A 28 -3.01 -8.54 4.26
N GLY A 29 -3.79 -9.58 3.96
CA GLY A 29 -3.81 -10.82 4.74
C GLY A 29 -2.49 -11.60 4.65
N LEU A 30 -1.94 -11.75 3.44
CA LEU A 30 -0.65 -12.41 3.22
C LEU A 30 0.49 -11.68 3.94
N LEU A 31 0.56 -10.35 3.83
CA LEU A 31 1.57 -9.58 4.55
C LEU A 31 1.35 -9.60 6.06
N SER A 32 0.10 -9.58 6.56
CA SER A 32 -0.16 -9.74 7.99
C SER A 32 0.40 -11.07 8.51
N ALA A 33 0.20 -12.16 7.76
CA ALA A 33 0.74 -13.47 8.14
C ALA A 33 2.28 -13.49 8.12
N TYR A 34 2.88 -12.92 7.08
CA TYR A 34 4.33 -12.80 6.94
C TYR A 34 4.95 -11.97 8.07
N MET A 35 4.39 -10.79 8.36
CA MET A 35 4.88 -9.91 9.43
C MET A 35 4.72 -10.55 10.81
N LEU A 36 3.60 -11.24 11.07
CA LEU A 36 3.40 -12.00 12.32
C LEU A 36 4.46 -13.09 12.48
N SER A 37 4.77 -13.83 11.41
CA SER A 37 5.81 -14.86 11.44
C SER A 37 7.20 -14.28 11.74
N LYS A 38 7.58 -13.17 11.10
CA LYS A 38 8.85 -12.49 11.39
C LYS A 38 8.95 -11.98 12.82
N LEU A 39 7.80 -11.71 13.44
CA LEU A 39 7.67 -11.38 14.86
C LEU A 39 7.38 -12.62 15.73
N GLY A 40 7.56 -13.84 15.23
CA GLY A 40 7.42 -15.07 16.01
C GLY A 40 6.00 -15.39 16.52
N VAL A 41 4.95 -14.83 15.90
CA VAL A 41 3.55 -15.11 16.24
C VAL A 41 2.95 -16.07 15.22
N GLN A 42 2.43 -17.21 15.70
CA GLN A 42 1.77 -18.17 14.83
C GLN A 42 0.40 -17.68 14.36
N SER A 43 0.07 -17.95 13.11
CA SER A 43 -1.20 -17.56 12.52
C SER A 43 -1.78 -18.62 11.57
N LEU A 44 -3.11 -18.61 11.47
CA LEU A 44 -3.85 -19.33 10.45
C LEU A 44 -4.53 -18.31 9.53
N LEU A 45 -4.24 -18.37 8.24
CA LEU A 45 -4.93 -17.62 7.21
C LEU A 45 -5.95 -18.52 6.51
N ILE A 46 -7.20 -18.05 6.41
CA ILE A 46 -8.25 -18.70 5.61
C ILE A 46 -8.57 -17.85 4.37
N GLU A 47 -8.78 -18.51 3.23
CA GLU A 47 -9.19 -17.88 1.98
C GLU A 47 -10.33 -18.67 1.35
N LYS A 48 -11.40 -17.97 0.97
CA LYS A 48 -12.63 -18.60 0.47
C LYS A 48 -12.52 -19.14 -0.95
N TYR A 49 -11.56 -18.71 -1.76
CA TYR A 49 -11.36 -19.24 -3.11
C TYR A 49 -10.23 -20.26 -3.13
N PRO A 50 -10.41 -21.42 -3.79
CA PRO A 50 -9.35 -22.43 -3.91
C PRO A 50 -8.21 -21.94 -4.82
N GLU A 51 -8.57 -21.14 -5.83
CA GLU A 51 -7.66 -20.55 -6.80
C GLU A 51 -7.78 -19.02 -6.80
N ARG A 52 -6.70 -18.36 -7.21
CA ARG A 52 -6.68 -16.90 -7.32
C ARG A 52 -7.53 -16.43 -8.50
N LEU A 53 -8.05 -15.22 -8.38
CA LEU A 53 -8.67 -14.54 -9.52
C LEU A 53 -7.57 -14.10 -10.50
N ALA A 54 -7.65 -14.54 -11.75
CA ALA A 54 -6.61 -14.31 -12.75
C ALA A 54 -6.44 -12.83 -13.17
N ALA A 55 -7.55 -12.08 -13.25
CA ALA A 55 -7.50 -10.71 -13.72
C ALA A 55 -6.87 -9.77 -12.67
N PRO A 56 -5.78 -9.04 -13.03
CA PRO A 56 -5.16 -8.04 -12.17
C PRO A 56 -6.16 -7.01 -11.64
N LYS A 57 -5.89 -6.52 -10.42
CA LYS A 57 -6.65 -5.44 -9.78
C LYS A 57 -5.69 -4.28 -9.54
N ALA A 58 -5.13 -4.15 -8.34
CA ALA A 58 -4.08 -3.20 -8.06
C ALA A 58 -2.77 -3.58 -8.77
N HIS A 59 -1.87 -2.60 -8.91
CA HIS A 59 -0.60 -2.78 -9.63
C HIS A 59 0.54 -1.93 -9.07
N ALA A 60 0.25 -0.73 -8.58
CA ALA A 60 1.26 0.16 -8.03
C ALA A 60 1.50 -0.11 -6.55
N LEU A 61 2.71 -0.59 -6.22
CA LEU A 61 3.23 -0.56 -4.86
C LEU A 61 3.93 0.78 -4.64
N CYS A 62 3.35 1.61 -3.78
CA CYS A 62 3.91 2.91 -3.45
C CYS A 62 5.21 2.79 -2.63
N PRO A 63 5.99 3.88 -2.48
CA PRO A 63 7.21 3.87 -1.68
C PRO A 63 7.04 3.28 -0.28
N ARG A 64 5.97 3.66 0.43
CA ARG A 64 5.73 3.17 1.79
C ARG A 64 5.53 1.66 1.84
N SER A 65 4.81 1.08 0.87
CA SER A 65 4.59 -0.37 0.82
C SER A 65 5.90 -1.12 0.59
N LEU A 66 6.78 -0.59 -0.26
CA LEU A 66 8.09 -1.18 -0.52
C LEU A 66 9.05 -1.01 0.66
N GLU A 67 9.03 0.14 1.34
CA GLU A 67 9.75 0.35 2.60
C GLU A 67 9.34 -0.70 3.66
N ILE A 68 8.05 -0.98 3.78
CA ILE A 68 7.52 -2.01 4.70
C ILE A 68 8.00 -3.40 4.28
N CYS A 69 7.91 -3.74 2.99
CA CYS A 69 8.40 -5.01 2.48
C CYS A 69 9.89 -5.21 2.82
N ARG A 70 10.71 -4.19 2.56
CA ARG A 70 12.13 -4.18 2.88
C ARG A 70 12.40 -4.31 4.37
N GLN A 71 11.69 -3.58 5.23
CA GLN A 71 11.87 -3.63 6.68
C GLN A 71 11.66 -5.05 7.23
N PHE A 72 10.71 -5.79 6.67
CA PHE A 72 10.45 -7.20 7.04
C PHE A 72 11.26 -8.22 6.21
N GLY A 73 12.27 -7.76 5.46
CA GLY A 73 13.22 -8.61 4.75
C GLY A 73 12.72 -9.24 3.46
N LEU A 74 11.63 -8.74 2.86
CA LEU A 74 11.26 -9.12 1.49
C LEU A 74 12.25 -8.48 0.51
N ASP A 75 12.74 -9.29 -0.43
CA ASP A 75 13.68 -8.83 -1.45
C ASP A 75 12.97 -7.94 -2.50
N THR A 76 13.07 -6.63 -2.31
CA THR A 76 12.50 -5.64 -3.22
C THR A 76 13.18 -5.63 -4.59
N THR A 77 14.40 -6.16 -4.71
CA THR A 77 15.10 -6.33 -6.00
C THR A 77 14.46 -7.47 -6.79
N GLU A 78 14.19 -8.61 -6.15
CA GLU A 78 13.47 -9.72 -6.79
C GLU A 78 12.02 -9.34 -7.11
N MET A 79 11.32 -8.63 -6.21
CA MET A 79 9.99 -8.10 -6.51
C MET A 79 9.97 -7.27 -7.79
N ARG A 80 11.01 -6.45 -8.02
CA ARG A 80 11.14 -5.62 -9.23
C ARG A 80 11.24 -6.43 -10.53
N ARG A 81 11.69 -7.68 -10.47
CA ARG A 81 11.76 -8.59 -11.63
C ARG A 81 10.40 -9.18 -12.01
N HIS A 82 9.44 -9.16 -11.09
CA HIS A 82 8.07 -9.66 -11.31
C HIS A 82 7.09 -8.58 -11.81
N GLY A 83 7.53 -7.33 -11.88
CA GLY A 83 6.74 -6.22 -12.38
C GLY A 83 7.29 -5.58 -13.65
N SER A 84 6.70 -4.46 -14.02
CA SER A 84 7.03 -3.76 -15.26
C SER A 84 8.36 -3.01 -15.14
N PRO A 85 9.24 -3.07 -16.15
CA PRO A 85 10.45 -2.27 -16.20
C PRO A 85 10.13 -0.78 -16.10
N ARG A 86 11.01 -0.03 -15.41
CA ARG A 86 10.84 1.43 -15.21
C ARG A 86 10.63 2.17 -16.54
N ASP A 87 11.44 1.85 -17.56
CA ASP A 87 11.38 2.51 -18.86
C ASP A 87 10.01 2.35 -19.56
N ASP A 88 9.36 1.20 -19.39
CA ASP A 88 8.04 0.93 -19.95
C ASP A 88 6.93 1.56 -19.09
N ALA A 89 7.15 1.71 -17.78
CA ALA A 89 6.14 2.14 -16.81
C ALA A 89 6.13 3.66 -16.51
N TYR A 90 7.17 4.40 -16.92
CA TYR A 90 7.45 5.77 -16.45
C TYR A 90 6.34 6.81 -16.73
N TRP A 91 5.51 6.59 -17.76
CA TRP A 91 4.60 7.61 -18.26
C TRP A 91 3.11 7.30 -18.06
N VAL A 92 2.34 8.37 -17.89
CA VAL A 92 0.89 8.41 -18.07
C VAL A 92 0.60 9.19 -19.35
N ASN A 93 0.03 8.51 -20.33
CA ASN A 93 -0.30 9.10 -21.63
C ASN A 93 -1.79 9.47 -21.68
N PHE A 94 -2.11 10.66 -22.14
CA PHE A 94 -3.47 11.05 -22.55
C PHE A 94 -3.52 11.02 -24.07
N VAL A 95 -4.36 10.16 -24.63
CA VAL A 95 -4.41 9.87 -26.06
C VAL A 95 -5.85 9.85 -26.55
N THR A 96 -6.04 10.11 -27.84
CA THR A 96 -7.34 9.87 -28.50
C THR A 96 -7.71 8.39 -28.41
N ASN A 97 -6.86 7.54 -28.96
CA ASN A 97 -6.79 6.10 -28.74
C ASN A 97 -5.31 5.66 -28.81
N LEU A 98 -5.01 4.40 -28.53
CA LEU A 98 -3.62 3.93 -28.39
C LEU A 98 -2.78 4.16 -29.66
N GLY A 99 -3.37 3.92 -30.83
CA GLY A 99 -2.74 4.12 -32.13
C GLY A 99 -2.83 5.55 -32.68
N GLY A 100 -3.59 6.42 -32.02
CA GLY A 100 -3.91 7.78 -32.46
C GLY A 100 -2.94 8.84 -31.94
N GLU A 101 -3.42 10.05 -31.71
CA GLU A 101 -2.62 11.21 -31.30
C GLU A 101 -2.45 11.33 -29.78
N ARG A 102 -1.30 11.87 -29.34
CA ARG A 102 -1.02 12.21 -27.93
C ARG A 102 -1.54 13.62 -27.63
N ILE A 103 -2.42 13.72 -26.64
CA ILE A 103 -3.00 14.97 -26.13
C ILE A 103 -2.11 15.56 -25.04
N GLY A 104 -1.53 14.70 -24.20
CA GLY A 104 -0.68 15.11 -23.09
C GLY A 104 0.05 13.93 -22.48
N VAL A 105 1.00 14.24 -21.60
CA VAL A 105 1.80 13.23 -20.89
C VAL A 105 2.20 13.76 -19.52
N LEU A 106 2.21 12.88 -18.52
CA LEU A 106 2.73 13.13 -17.20
C LEU A 106 3.68 12.00 -16.76
N PRO A 107 4.71 12.28 -15.96
CA PRO A 107 5.45 11.21 -15.29
C PRO A 107 4.53 10.48 -14.30
N TYR A 108 4.69 9.17 -14.20
CA TYR A 108 3.92 8.33 -13.29
C TYR A 108 4.57 8.29 -11.90
N GLU A 109 3.81 8.72 -10.89
CA GLU A 109 4.04 8.61 -9.44
C GLU A 109 5.48 8.81 -8.96
N ARG A 110 6.16 9.84 -9.48
CA ARG A 110 7.55 10.16 -9.09
C ARG A 110 8.50 9.01 -9.33
N MET A 111 8.40 8.38 -10.50
CA MET A 111 9.42 7.45 -11.00
C MET A 111 10.73 8.15 -11.42
N ASP A 112 10.85 9.46 -11.22
CA ASP A 112 12.09 10.22 -11.43
C ASP A 112 13.14 9.91 -10.35
N ALA A 113 14.42 10.09 -10.68
CA ALA A 113 15.52 9.78 -9.78
C ALA A 113 15.48 10.57 -8.46
N GLN A 114 14.89 11.77 -8.43
CA GLN A 114 14.88 12.64 -7.25
C GLN A 114 13.94 12.13 -6.15
N VAL A 115 13.00 11.22 -6.47
CA VAL A 115 12.18 10.56 -5.44
C VAL A 115 13.04 9.85 -4.42
N LEU A 116 14.22 9.37 -4.84
CA LEU A 116 15.15 8.64 -3.97
C LEU A 116 15.87 9.55 -2.98
N ASP A 117 15.65 10.88 -3.01
CA ASP A 117 16.07 11.78 -1.94
C ASP A 117 15.05 11.84 -0.78
N ALA A 118 13.82 11.33 -0.99
CA ALA A 118 12.71 11.35 -0.03
C ALA A 118 12.38 9.97 0.58
N THR A 119 12.76 8.89 -0.11
CA THR A 119 12.48 7.50 0.24
C THR A 119 13.54 6.59 -0.40
N PRO A 120 13.93 5.46 0.22
CA PRO A 120 14.86 4.54 -0.41
C PRO A 120 14.21 3.70 -1.53
N GLU A 121 12.89 3.68 -1.61
CA GLU A 121 12.14 2.80 -2.50
C GLU A 121 11.26 3.61 -3.46
N MET A 122 11.64 3.63 -4.73
CA MET A 122 10.79 4.16 -5.80
C MET A 122 9.59 3.24 -6.00
N ILE A 123 8.44 3.81 -6.30
CA ILE A 123 7.24 3.06 -6.72
C ILE A 123 7.57 1.98 -7.76
N HIS A 124 6.90 0.84 -7.65
CA HIS A 124 7.05 -0.24 -8.60
C HIS A 124 5.68 -0.82 -9.01
N ASN A 125 5.55 -1.17 -10.30
CA ASN A 125 4.32 -1.72 -10.85
C ASN A 125 4.43 -3.24 -10.94
N ILE A 126 3.84 -3.94 -9.99
CA ILE A 126 3.69 -5.39 -9.99
C ILE A 126 2.20 -5.74 -9.99
N PRO A 127 1.68 -6.50 -10.98
CA PRO A 127 0.30 -6.94 -10.93
C PRO A 127 0.00 -7.62 -9.59
N GLN A 128 -1.11 -7.28 -8.96
CA GLN A 128 -1.49 -7.82 -7.65
C GLN A 128 -1.36 -9.36 -7.55
N PRO A 129 -1.77 -10.18 -8.55
CA PRO A 129 -1.54 -11.63 -8.50
C PRO A 129 -0.07 -12.02 -8.40
N GLY A 130 0.83 -11.30 -9.07
CA GLY A 130 2.28 -11.49 -8.99
C GLY A 130 2.82 -11.16 -7.60
N PHE A 131 2.36 -10.06 -6.99
CA PHE A 131 2.73 -9.70 -5.62
C PHE A 131 2.23 -10.71 -4.59
N GLU A 132 0.97 -11.11 -4.67
CA GLU A 132 0.40 -12.15 -3.82
C GLU A 132 1.15 -13.49 -3.98
N GLN A 133 1.58 -13.83 -5.20
CA GLN A 133 2.37 -15.03 -5.44
C GLN A 133 3.75 -14.95 -4.81
N PHE A 134 4.42 -13.81 -4.93
CA PHE A 134 5.71 -13.56 -4.30
C PHE A 134 5.62 -13.76 -2.78
N VAL A 135 4.68 -13.10 -2.10
CA VAL A 135 4.54 -13.22 -0.64
C VAL A 135 4.08 -14.63 -0.23
N ALA A 136 3.16 -15.26 -0.98
CA ALA A 136 2.72 -16.61 -0.68
C ALA A 136 3.87 -17.63 -0.75
N LYS A 137 4.81 -17.46 -1.69
CA LYS A 137 5.99 -18.33 -1.83
C LYS A 137 6.91 -18.25 -0.61
N GLU A 138 7.09 -17.05 -0.05
CA GLU A 138 7.84 -16.87 1.21
C GLU A 138 7.17 -17.57 2.40
N LEU A 139 5.86 -17.77 2.35
CA LEU A 139 5.07 -18.43 3.40
C LEU A 139 4.93 -19.95 3.22
N GLU A 140 5.23 -20.52 2.04
CA GLU A 140 4.96 -21.94 1.73
C GLU A 140 5.66 -22.92 2.68
N ASN A 141 6.84 -22.56 3.18
CA ASN A 141 7.63 -23.38 4.09
C ASN A 141 7.77 -22.78 5.49
N ASP A 142 6.96 -21.78 5.81
CA ASP A 142 7.01 -21.09 7.10
C ASP A 142 6.26 -21.89 8.17
N SER A 143 6.98 -22.34 9.21
CA SER A 143 6.39 -23.13 10.30
C SER A 143 5.43 -22.35 11.21
N ASN A 144 5.41 -21.02 11.15
CA ASN A 144 4.50 -20.18 11.93
C ASN A 144 3.18 -19.87 11.22
N VAL A 145 3.06 -20.17 9.92
CA VAL A 145 1.90 -19.77 9.12
C VAL A 145 1.26 -20.98 8.47
N GLN A 146 -0.03 -21.18 8.74
CA GLN A 146 -0.86 -22.11 7.96
C GLN A 146 -1.78 -21.32 7.03
N ILE A 147 -1.85 -21.70 5.76
CA ILE A 147 -2.81 -21.14 4.79
C ILE A 147 -3.82 -22.23 4.40
N ARG A 148 -5.12 -21.96 4.56
CA ARG A 148 -6.22 -22.83 4.14
C ARG A 148 -7.09 -22.15 3.09
N LYS A 149 -7.01 -22.60 1.85
CA LYS A 149 -7.83 -22.12 0.73
C LYS A 149 -9.12 -22.92 0.61
N GLY A 150 -10.13 -22.34 -0.03
CA GLY A 150 -11.47 -22.93 -0.13
C GLY A 150 -12.27 -22.90 1.18
N VAL A 151 -11.81 -22.16 2.19
CA VAL A 151 -12.43 -22.04 3.52
C VAL A 151 -13.03 -20.65 3.68
N ALA A 152 -14.35 -20.58 3.82
CA ALA A 152 -15.09 -19.33 3.97
C ALA A 152 -15.41 -19.05 5.44
N TYR A 153 -15.38 -17.77 5.81
CA TYR A 153 -15.96 -17.29 7.05
C TYR A 153 -17.49 -17.48 7.05
N VAL A 154 -18.09 -17.72 8.22
CA VAL A 154 -19.54 -17.85 8.39
C VAL A 154 -20.08 -16.94 9.49
N THR A 155 -19.58 -17.06 10.72
CA THR A 155 -20.01 -16.24 11.87
C THR A 155 -18.88 -15.97 12.86
N CYS A 156 -19.04 -14.94 13.67
CA CYS A 156 -18.14 -14.52 14.73
C CYS A 156 -18.86 -14.48 16.08
N GLU A 157 -18.35 -15.21 17.06
CA GLU A 157 -18.77 -15.13 18.45
C GLU A 157 -17.63 -14.59 19.30
N GLN A 158 -17.85 -13.44 19.95
CA GLN A 158 -16.84 -12.79 20.78
C GLN A 158 -17.03 -13.17 22.25
N GLY A 159 -15.96 -13.69 22.86
CA GLY A 159 -15.84 -13.87 24.30
C GLY A 159 -15.02 -12.76 24.95
N LYS A 160 -14.76 -12.89 26.26
CA LYS A 160 -13.98 -11.88 27.02
C LYS A 160 -12.54 -11.74 26.50
N ASP A 161 -11.86 -12.87 26.29
CA ASP A 161 -10.42 -12.89 25.97
C ASP A 161 -10.12 -13.59 24.62
N LYS A 162 -11.14 -14.18 23.99
CA LYS A 162 -11.01 -14.98 22.77
C LYS A 162 -12.20 -14.75 21.84
N VAL A 163 -11.98 -15.01 20.56
CA VAL A 163 -12.99 -14.97 19.50
C VAL A 163 -13.10 -16.35 18.90
N THR A 164 -14.33 -16.83 18.69
CA THR A 164 -14.61 -18.09 18.00
C THR A 164 -15.26 -17.77 16.66
N ILE A 165 -14.60 -18.19 15.58
CA ILE A 165 -15.07 -18.05 14.21
C ILE A 165 -15.56 -19.40 13.71
N THR A 166 -16.80 -19.43 13.21
CA THR A 166 -17.30 -20.57 12.43
C THR A 166 -16.85 -20.39 10.98
N VAL A 167 -16.30 -21.45 10.39
CA VAL A 167 -15.89 -21.48 8.99
C VAL A 167 -16.54 -22.64 8.24
N GLU A 168 -16.59 -22.55 6.91
CA GLU A 168 -17.11 -23.59 6.02
C GLU A 168 -16.08 -23.94 4.93
N GLU A 169 -15.73 -25.22 4.80
CA GLU A 169 -15.02 -25.73 3.62
C GLU A 169 -16.01 -25.80 2.46
N ARG A 170 -15.81 -24.97 1.44
CA ARG A 170 -16.80 -24.77 0.39
C ARG A 170 -17.05 -26.02 -0.45
N ALA A 171 -16.05 -26.88 -0.61
CA ALA A 171 -16.13 -28.09 -1.40
C ALA A 171 -17.01 -29.16 -0.74
N THR A 172 -16.88 -29.35 0.58
CA THR A 172 -17.60 -30.39 1.33
C THR A 172 -18.82 -29.87 2.08
N LYS A 173 -18.96 -28.54 2.22
CA LYS A 173 -19.96 -27.88 3.07
C LYS A 173 -19.82 -28.18 4.56
N THR A 174 -18.67 -28.74 4.95
CA THR A 174 -18.37 -29.04 6.35
C THR A 174 -18.08 -27.73 7.08
N ARG A 175 -18.67 -27.58 8.28
CA ARG A 175 -18.42 -26.46 9.17
C ARG A 175 -17.64 -26.89 10.40
N TRP A 176 -16.75 -26.03 10.87
CA TRP A 176 -16.01 -26.21 12.12
C TRP A 176 -15.62 -24.85 12.71
N ASN A 177 -15.11 -24.89 13.94
CA ASN A 177 -14.80 -23.68 14.69
C ASN A 177 -13.29 -23.44 14.77
N ILE A 178 -12.91 -22.18 14.78
CA ILE A 178 -11.56 -21.71 15.05
C ILE A 178 -11.64 -20.72 16.19
N THR A 179 -10.94 -21.00 17.29
CA THR A 179 -10.83 -20.09 18.42
C THR A 179 -9.45 -19.44 18.42
N SER A 180 -9.41 -18.11 18.48
CA SER A 180 -8.17 -17.34 18.56
C SER A 180 -8.25 -16.23 19.59
N ARG A 181 -7.09 -15.68 19.99
CA ARG A 181 -7.08 -14.47 20.82
C ARG A 181 -7.47 -13.26 19.99
N HIS A 182 -6.90 -13.13 18.80
CA HIS A 182 -7.18 -12.02 17.87
C HIS A 182 -7.58 -12.53 16.48
N VAL A 183 -8.39 -11.72 15.79
CA VAL A 183 -8.80 -11.94 14.39
C VAL A 183 -8.44 -10.71 13.56
N ILE A 184 -7.71 -10.91 12.46
CA ILE A 184 -7.43 -9.87 11.46
C ILE A 184 -8.31 -10.14 10.23
N ALA A 185 -9.32 -9.30 10.03
CA ALA A 185 -10.25 -9.38 8.91
C ALA A 185 -9.71 -8.62 7.70
N CYS A 186 -9.27 -9.38 6.69
CA CYS A 186 -8.75 -8.93 5.40
C CYS A 186 -9.65 -9.40 4.25
N ASP A 187 -10.96 -9.59 4.51
CA ASP A 187 -11.91 -10.31 3.64
C ASP A 187 -12.58 -9.44 2.55
N GLY A 188 -12.08 -8.22 2.38
CA GLY A 188 -12.33 -7.36 1.24
C GLY A 188 -13.54 -6.43 1.37
N ALA A 189 -13.86 -5.69 0.30
CA ALA A 189 -14.84 -4.60 0.32
C ALA A 189 -16.25 -5.02 0.79
N LYS A 190 -16.62 -6.28 0.52
CA LYS A 190 -17.88 -6.90 0.94
C LYS A 190 -17.74 -7.70 2.26
N SER A 191 -16.78 -7.33 3.10
CA SER A 191 -16.43 -8.00 4.36
C SER A 191 -17.66 -8.55 5.09
N GLU A 192 -17.67 -9.86 5.27
CA GLU A 192 -18.70 -10.57 6.02
C GLU A 192 -18.43 -10.40 7.52
N VAL A 193 -17.15 -10.35 7.92
CA VAL A 193 -16.76 -10.07 9.30
C VAL A 193 -17.25 -8.70 9.75
N ARG A 194 -17.02 -7.64 8.96
CA ARG A 194 -17.49 -6.28 9.29
C ARG A 194 -19.02 -6.23 9.45
N LYS A 195 -19.75 -6.95 8.59
CA LYS A 195 -21.22 -7.01 8.64
C LYS A 195 -21.72 -7.73 9.88
N ASP A 196 -21.13 -8.87 10.22
CA ASP A 196 -21.51 -9.66 11.41
C ASP A 196 -21.26 -8.88 12.71
N LEU A 197 -20.19 -8.08 12.74
CA LEU A 197 -19.89 -7.15 13.82
C LEU A 197 -20.84 -5.94 13.90
N GLY A 198 -21.64 -5.68 12.86
CA GLY A 198 -22.52 -4.51 12.79
C GLY A 198 -21.76 -3.18 12.61
N ILE A 199 -20.53 -3.21 12.11
CA ILE A 199 -19.72 -2.01 11.93
C ILE A 199 -20.14 -1.30 10.64
N GLU A 200 -20.72 -0.12 10.80
CA GLU A 200 -21.10 0.76 9.69
C GLU A 200 -19.90 1.39 8.99
N CYS A 201 -20.12 1.91 7.78
CA CYS A 201 -19.13 2.71 7.05
C CYS A 201 -19.62 4.13 6.81
N ASP A 202 -18.71 5.09 6.88
CA ASP A 202 -18.88 6.41 6.29
C ASP A 202 -18.62 6.34 4.78
N GLY A 203 -19.41 7.11 4.02
CA GLY A 203 -19.32 7.19 2.58
C GLY A 203 -20.59 6.73 1.87
N GLU A 204 -20.60 6.88 0.55
CA GLU A 204 -21.73 6.58 -0.31
C GLU A 204 -21.35 5.44 -1.25
N ASP A 205 -22.31 4.55 -1.54
CA ASP A 205 -22.19 3.69 -2.70
C ASP A 205 -22.12 4.58 -3.94
N GLY A 206 -21.05 4.43 -4.73
CA GLY A 206 -20.94 5.18 -5.97
C GLY A 206 -21.95 4.64 -6.98
N TYR A 207 -22.59 5.54 -7.71
CA TYR A 207 -23.56 5.18 -8.76
C TYR A 207 -22.87 4.85 -10.11
N GLU A 208 -21.55 5.01 -10.18
CA GLU A 208 -20.78 4.78 -11.40
C GLU A 208 -20.22 3.35 -11.43
N THR A 209 -20.52 2.65 -12.51
CA THR A 209 -19.99 1.31 -12.79
C THR A 209 -19.05 1.41 -13.98
N MET A 210 -17.86 0.84 -13.84
CA MET A 210 -16.90 0.71 -14.94
C MET A 210 -16.82 -0.75 -15.37
N MET A 211 -16.49 -0.99 -16.63
CA MET A 211 -16.22 -2.34 -17.13
C MET A 211 -14.72 -2.58 -17.11
N THR A 212 -14.29 -3.61 -16.39
CA THR A 212 -12.89 -4.06 -16.40
C THR A 212 -12.76 -5.20 -17.41
N ILE A 213 -11.93 -5.02 -18.44
CA ILE A 213 -11.69 -6.00 -19.50
C ILE A 213 -10.21 -6.40 -19.44
N HIS A 214 -9.94 -7.65 -19.07
CA HIS A 214 -8.59 -8.23 -19.07
C HIS A 214 -8.32 -8.87 -20.43
N PHE A 215 -7.23 -8.47 -21.10
CA PHE A 215 -6.92 -8.93 -22.45
C PHE A 215 -5.42 -9.12 -22.67
N ASN A 216 -5.09 -9.94 -23.66
CA ASN A 216 -3.74 -10.19 -24.15
C ASN A 216 -3.59 -9.64 -25.56
N ALA A 217 -2.55 -8.84 -25.78
CA ALA A 217 -2.17 -8.25 -27.07
C ALA A 217 -0.71 -7.79 -27.02
N ASP A 218 0.01 -7.86 -28.15
CA ASP A 218 1.25 -7.13 -28.32
C ASP A 218 0.94 -5.68 -28.73
N LEU A 219 1.11 -4.76 -27.79
CA LEU A 219 0.84 -3.34 -27.98
C LEU A 219 2.08 -2.53 -28.35
N ARG A 220 3.28 -3.13 -28.36
CA ARG A 220 4.52 -2.42 -28.71
C ARG A 220 4.46 -1.76 -30.10
N PRO A 221 3.96 -2.42 -31.16
CA PRO A 221 3.85 -1.79 -32.48
C PRO A 221 2.88 -0.60 -32.51
N VAL A 222 1.88 -0.59 -31.62
CA VAL A 222 0.85 0.44 -31.53
C VAL A 222 1.38 1.66 -30.77
N VAL A 223 1.98 1.45 -29.59
CA VAL A 223 2.47 2.54 -28.74
C VAL A 223 3.77 3.17 -29.25
N LYS A 224 4.65 2.37 -29.89
CA LYS A 224 5.97 2.78 -30.37
C LYS A 224 6.81 3.41 -29.25
N ASP A 225 7.23 4.66 -29.40
CA ASP A 225 7.99 5.45 -28.43
C ASP A 225 7.12 6.00 -27.28
N ARG A 226 5.79 5.86 -27.37
CA ARG A 226 4.83 6.37 -26.39
C ARG A 226 4.49 5.34 -25.32
N VAL A 227 5.50 4.61 -24.85
CA VAL A 227 5.36 3.66 -23.73
C VAL A 227 4.84 4.37 -22.48
N GLY A 228 4.22 3.62 -21.58
CA GLY A 228 3.72 4.10 -20.31
C GLY A 228 2.95 3.01 -19.57
N MET A 229 2.85 3.17 -18.25
CA MET A 229 2.03 2.27 -17.43
C MET A 229 0.53 2.48 -17.70
N LEU A 230 0.14 3.74 -17.93
CA LEU A 230 -1.25 4.14 -18.11
C LEU A 230 -1.45 4.88 -19.43
N HIS A 231 -2.51 4.50 -20.15
CA HIS A 231 -2.97 5.18 -21.36
C HIS A 231 -4.43 5.57 -21.19
N TRP A 232 -4.70 6.84 -20.92
CA TRP A 232 -6.04 7.42 -20.84
C TRP A 232 -6.58 7.71 -22.23
N ILE A 233 -7.72 7.13 -22.53
CA ILE A 233 -8.35 7.10 -23.85
C ILE A 233 -9.53 8.05 -23.84
N THR A 234 -9.55 8.94 -24.83
CA THR A 234 -10.58 9.98 -24.97
C THR A 234 -11.55 9.74 -26.13
N ASP A 235 -11.37 8.65 -26.89
CA ASP A 235 -12.30 8.26 -27.97
C ASP A 235 -13.74 8.13 -27.44
N PRO A 236 -14.74 8.78 -28.05
CA PRO A 236 -16.14 8.67 -27.61
C PRO A 236 -16.71 7.24 -27.65
N ALA A 237 -16.16 6.36 -28.49
CA ALA A 237 -16.54 4.94 -28.52
C ALA A 237 -15.94 4.13 -27.36
N CYS A 238 -14.93 4.66 -26.68
CA CYS A 238 -14.35 4.08 -25.48
C CYS A 238 -13.69 5.17 -24.63
N SER A 239 -14.42 5.69 -23.64
CA SER A 239 -13.80 6.51 -22.60
C SER A 239 -13.26 5.62 -21.49
N GLY A 240 -12.00 5.77 -21.11
CA GLY A 240 -11.40 4.91 -20.09
C GLY A 240 -9.88 4.99 -20.06
N PHE A 241 -9.25 3.94 -19.55
CA PHE A 241 -7.80 3.83 -19.57
C PHE A 241 -7.32 2.38 -19.64
N ILE A 242 -6.19 2.17 -20.30
CA ILE A 242 -5.47 0.89 -20.33
C ILE A 242 -4.34 0.94 -19.29
N ILE A 243 -4.25 -0.11 -18.49
CA ILE A 243 -3.10 -0.43 -17.64
C ILE A 243 -2.27 -1.47 -18.40
N ALA A 244 -1.03 -1.10 -18.74
CA ALA A 244 -0.11 -1.94 -19.51
C ALA A 244 0.92 -2.61 -18.60
N TYR A 245 0.55 -3.73 -17.99
CA TYR A 245 1.44 -4.50 -17.11
C TYR A 245 2.63 -5.09 -17.87
N ASP A 246 2.38 -5.56 -19.08
CA ASP A 246 3.39 -6.03 -20.02
C ASP A 246 2.94 -5.64 -21.44
N LEU A 247 3.67 -4.71 -22.06
CA LEU A 247 3.42 -4.26 -23.43
C LEU A 247 3.34 -5.40 -24.45
N GLY A 248 3.99 -6.53 -24.20
CA GLY A 248 3.95 -7.71 -25.06
C GLY A 248 2.74 -8.63 -24.86
N GLY A 249 1.92 -8.46 -23.81
CA GLY A 249 0.84 -9.42 -23.60
C GLY A 249 -0.12 -9.29 -22.42
N ASN A 250 0.03 -8.40 -21.44
CA ASN A 250 -0.88 -8.40 -20.29
C ASN A 250 -1.43 -7.01 -19.98
N HIS A 251 -2.73 -6.83 -20.22
CA HIS A 251 -3.37 -5.52 -20.19
C HIS A 251 -4.75 -5.56 -19.56
N VAL A 252 -5.14 -4.47 -18.91
CA VAL A 252 -6.51 -4.27 -18.45
C VAL A 252 -7.03 -2.94 -18.99
N LEU A 253 -8.14 -2.99 -19.71
CA LEU A 253 -8.92 -1.80 -20.04
C LEU A 253 -9.99 -1.58 -18.97
N ILE A 254 -9.99 -0.40 -18.37
CA ILE A 254 -11.09 0.07 -17.51
C ILE A 254 -11.89 1.09 -18.32
N SER A 255 -13.08 0.68 -18.74
CA SER A 255 -13.96 1.45 -19.62
C SER A 255 -15.15 2.03 -18.85
N ASN A 256 -15.41 3.31 -19.05
CA ASN A 256 -16.60 3.98 -18.56
C ASN A 256 -17.79 3.61 -19.44
N PHE A 257 -18.93 3.35 -18.80
CA PHE A 257 -20.20 3.21 -19.50
C PHE A 257 -21.35 3.74 -18.66
N ASP A 258 -22.40 4.20 -19.33
CA ASP A 258 -23.64 4.59 -18.65
C ASP A 258 -24.43 3.31 -18.32
N SER A 259 -24.30 2.83 -17.08
CA SER A 259 -24.99 1.62 -16.63
C SER A 259 -26.52 1.73 -16.60
N LYS A 260 -27.08 2.94 -16.71
CA LYS A 260 -28.53 3.15 -16.82
C LYS A 260 -29.00 2.99 -18.26
N LYS A 261 -28.20 3.42 -19.24
CA LYS A 261 -28.47 3.23 -20.67
C LYS A 261 -28.07 1.84 -21.16
N HIS A 262 -26.97 1.30 -20.63
CA HIS A 262 -26.38 0.01 -21.00
C HIS A 262 -26.09 -0.78 -19.72
N PRO A 263 -27.05 -1.56 -19.20
CA PRO A 263 -26.86 -2.35 -17.99
C PRO A 263 -25.62 -3.24 -18.06
N ALA A 264 -24.96 -3.47 -16.92
CA ALA A 264 -23.73 -4.26 -16.87
C ALA A 264 -23.91 -5.69 -17.42
N GLU A 265 -25.12 -6.23 -17.28
CA GLU A 265 -25.53 -7.56 -17.72
C GLU A 265 -25.64 -7.68 -19.26
N THR A 266 -25.70 -6.56 -19.98
CA THR A 266 -25.73 -6.58 -21.46
C THR A 266 -24.34 -6.68 -22.07
N TRP A 267 -23.28 -6.68 -21.26
CA TRP A 267 -21.92 -6.86 -21.77
C TRP A 267 -21.66 -8.32 -22.11
N ASP A 268 -21.18 -8.53 -23.32
CA ASP A 268 -20.69 -9.81 -23.82
C ASP A 268 -19.28 -9.66 -24.41
N GLN A 269 -18.74 -10.77 -24.91
CA GLN A 269 -17.39 -10.78 -25.47
C GLN A 269 -17.27 -9.91 -26.74
N ASP A 270 -18.34 -9.76 -27.52
CA ASP A 270 -18.33 -9.00 -28.78
C ASP A 270 -18.34 -7.49 -28.51
N LEU A 271 -19.10 -7.05 -27.51
CA LEU A 271 -19.05 -5.67 -27.03
C LEU A 271 -17.68 -5.36 -26.41
N CYS A 272 -17.09 -6.27 -25.64
CA CYS A 272 -15.71 -6.11 -25.16
C CYS A 272 -14.71 -5.97 -26.32
N ARG A 273 -14.84 -6.80 -27.37
CA ARG A 273 -13.98 -6.73 -28.56
C ARG A 273 -14.15 -5.40 -29.30
N THR A 274 -15.38 -4.94 -29.46
CA THR A 274 -15.69 -3.65 -30.10
C THR A 274 -15.08 -2.49 -29.32
N THR A 275 -15.24 -2.50 -28.00
CA THR A 275 -14.67 -1.49 -27.10
C THR A 275 -13.14 -1.48 -27.16
N LEU A 276 -12.51 -2.67 -27.16
CA LEU A 276 -11.05 -2.80 -27.30
C LEU A 276 -10.54 -2.31 -28.66
N LYS A 277 -11.24 -2.60 -29.76
CA LYS A 277 -10.88 -2.08 -31.09
C LYS A 277 -10.87 -0.56 -31.12
N ALA A 278 -11.87 0.09 -30.50
CA ALA A 278 -11.90 1.54 -30.37
C ALA A 278 -10.76 2.07 -29.49
N ALA A 279 -10.50 1.41 -28.35
CA ALA A 279 -9.44 1.76 -27.42
C ALA A 279 -8.03 1.68 -28.06
N ILE A 280 -7.78 0.62 -28.84
CA ILE A 280 -6.50 0.40 -29.51
C ILE A 280 -6.37 1.29 -30.75
N GLY A 281 -7.43 1.44 -31.54
CA GLY A 281 -7.45 2.30 -32.74
C GLY A 281 -6.64 1.77 -33.92
N GLN A 282 -6.13 0.53 -33.85
CA GLN A 282 -5.41 -0.16 -34.91
C GLN A 282 -5.83 -1.63 -34.95
N ASP A 283 -5.71 -2.25 -36.13
CA ASP A 283 -6.02 -3.67 -36.31
C ASP A 283 -4.85 -4.54 -35.82
N VAL A 284 -4.94 -5.02 -34.58
CA VAL A 284 -3.99 -5.93 -33.96
C VAL A 284 -4.71 -7.14 -33.39
N PRO A 285 -4.08 -8.33 -33.40
CA PRO A 285 -4.66 -9.51 -32.78
C PRO A 285 -4.70 -9.34 -31.25
N PHE A 286 -5.84 -9.63 -30.64
CA PHE A 286 -5.99 -9.65 -29.19
C PHE A 286 -7.00 -10.71 -28.72
N ASN A 287 -6.80 -11.17 -27.49
CA ASN A 287 -7.66 -12.14 -26.81
C ASN A 287 -8.26 -11.53 -25.56
N VAL A 288 -9.60 -11.51 -25.47
CA VAL A 288 -10.32 -11.16 -24.23
C VAL A 288 -10.25 -12.36 -23.30
N LEU A 289 -9.64 -12.19 -22.12
CA LEU A 289 -9.45 -13.23 -21.12
C LEU A 289 -10.61 -13.26 -20.13
N SER A 290 -11.05 -12.09 -19.67
CA SER A 290 -12.23 -11.94 -18.82
C SER A 290 -12.74 -10.50 -18.83
N TYR A 291 -13.99 -10.31 -18.42
CA TYR A 291 -14.57 -8.99 -18.18
C TYR A 291 -15.48 -9.02 -16.95
N ARG A 292 -15.53 -7.92 -16.20
CA ARG A 292 -16.35 -7.80 -15.00
C ARG A 292 -16.74 -6.36 -14.71
N PRO A 293 -17.99 -6.09 -14.32
CA PRO A 293 -18.36 -4.78 -13.83
C PRO A 293 -17.64 -4.51 -12.50
N TRP A 294 -17.18 -3.29 -12.35
CA TRP A 294 -16.62 -2.77 -11.13
C TRP A 294 -17.45 -1.59 -10.66
N LEU A 295 -18.15 -1.80 -9.55
CA LEU A 295 -18.84 -0.73 -8.84
C LEU A 295 -17.82 0.12 -8.07
N LEU A 296 -17.72 1.39 -8.43
CA LEU A 296 -16.94 2.34 -7.67
C LEU A 296 -17.66 2.62 -6.36
N SER A 297 -16.98 2.39 -5.24
CA SER A 297 -17.56 2.69 -3.92
C SER A 297 -16.53 3.36 -3.05
N ARG A 298 -17.01 4.26 -2.19
CA ARG A 298 -16.22 4.94 -1.20
C ARG A 298 -16.75 4.56 0.17
N LYS A 299 -16.02 3.72 0.90
CA LYS A 299 -16.39 3.29 2.25
C LYS A 299 -15.20 3.37 3.17
N VAL A 300 -15.40 3.89 4.38
CA VAL A 300 -14.44 3.81 5.49
C VAL A 300 -15.22 3.39 6.72
N ALA A 301 -14.85 2.26 7.33
CA ALA A 301 -15.48 1.76 8.53
C ALA A 301 -15.43 2.81 9.64
N LYS A 302 -16.51 2.95 10.41
CA LYS A 302 -16.57 3.88 11.54
C LYS A 302 -15.65 3.46 12.69
N GLN A 303 -15.31 2.18 12.74
CA GLN A 303 -14.39 1.58 13.71
C GLN A 303 -13.53 0.55 13.00
N TYR A 304 -12.25 0.51 13.32
CA TYR A 304 -11.26 -0.43 12.76
C TYR A 304 -11.03 -1.62 13.69
N ARG A 305 -11.47 -1.50 14.94
CA ARG A 305 -11.38 -2.52 15.98
C ARG A 305 -12.73 -2.66 16.67
N GLN A 306 -13.15 -3.90 16.91
CA GLN A 306 -14.17 -4.21 17.91
C GLN A 306 -13.65 -5.37 18.76
N GLN A 307 -13.37 -5.07 20.04
CA GLN A 307 -12.71 -6.00 20.96
C GLN A 307 -11.45 -6.62 20.34
N ASN A 308 -11.48 -7.92 20.01
CA ASN A 308 -10.34 -8.67 19.51
C ASN A 308 -10.39 -8.93 18.00
N VAL A 309 -11.29 -8.26 17.28
CA VAL A 309 -11.40 -8.32 15.83
C VAL A 309 -11.00 -6.97 15.21
N PHE A 310 -10.12 -7.03 14.22
CA PHE A 310 -9.54 -5.87 13.55
C PHE A 310 -9.84 -5.92 12.05
N LEU A 311 -10.37 -4.83 11.48
CA LEU A 311 -10.59 -4.71 10.05
C LEU A 311 -9.34 -4.12 9.39
N VAL A 312 -8.84 -4.74 8.31
CA VAL A 312 -7.62 -4.31 7.62
C VAL A 312 -7.85 -4.25 6.10
N GLY A 313 -7.32 -3.19 5.46
CA GLY A 313 -7.43 -3.00 4.01
C GLY A 313 -8.87 -2.85 3.56
N ASP A 314 -9.25 -3.50 2.45
CA ASP A 314 -10.59 -3.40 1.86
C ASP A 314 -11.75 -3.75 2.82
N ALA A 315 -11.48 -4.51 3.89
CA ALA A 315 -12.47 -4.78 4.94
C ALA A 315 -12.74 -3.54 5.81
N ALA A 316 -11.75 -2.66 5.99
CA ALA A 316 -11.88 -1.41 6.71
C ALA A 316 -12.22 -0.23 5.78
N HIS A 317 -11.68 -0.20 4.57
CA HIS A 317 -11.88 0.93 3.66
C HIS A 317 -11.78 0.54 2.19
N SER A 318 -12.64 1.09 1.33
CA SER A 318 -12.59 0.89 -0.11
C SER A 318 -12.70 2.24 -0.82
N PHE A 319 -11.83 2.47 -1.79
CA PHE A 319 -11.76 3.73 -2.55
C PHE A 319 -11.95 3.48 -4.06
N PRO A 320 -12.31 4.51 -4.83
CA PRO A 320 -12.11 4.48 -6.28
C PRO A 320 -10.64 4.17 -6.65
N PRO A 321 -10.36 3.57 -7.83
CA PRO A 321 -8.99 3.26 -8.28
C PRO A 321 -8.09 4.48 -8.44
N THR A 322 -8.67 5.66 -8.56
CA THR A 322 -8.00 6.89 -8.95
C THR A 322 -6.99 7.34 -7.90
N GLY A 323 -5.71 7.09 -8.18
CA GLY A 323 -4.58 7.33 -7.28
C GLY A 323 -3.97 6.07 -6.65
N GLY A 324 -4.51 4.87 -6.92
CA GLY A 324 -3.86 3.62 -6.50
C GLY A 324 -3.75 3.39 -4.98
N LEU A 325 -4.57 4.07 -4.17
CA LEU A 325 -4.34 4.17 -2.72
C LEU A 325 -4.82 2.97 -1.90
N GLY A 326 -5.76 2.17 -2.39
CA GLY A 326 -6.43 1.12 -1.59
C GLY A 326 -5.49 0.03 -1.08
N LEU A 327 -4.80 -0.67 -1.98
CA LEU A 327 -3.86 -1.74 -1.63
C LEU A 327 -2.78 -1.22 -0.67
N ASN A 328 -2.18 -0.07 -1.00
CA ASN A 328 -1.10 0.53 -0.22
C ASN A 328 -1.55 0.94 1.20
N SER A 329 -2.78 1.44 1.34
CA SER A 329 -3.37 1.75 2.64
C SER A 329 -3.54 0.48 3.47
N GLY A 330 -3.99 -0.62 2.87
CA GLY A 330 -4.12 -1.91 3.55
C GLY A 330 -2.79 -2.52 4.00
N ILE A 331 -1.70 -2.33 3.23
CA ILE A 331 -0.34 -2.74 3.65
C ILE A 331 0.10 -1.93 4.87
N ALA A 332 -0.09 -0.60 4.83
CA ALA A 332 0.27 0.28 5.94
C ALA A 332 -0.58 0.04 7.20
N ASP A 333 -1.84 -0.38 7.04
CA ASP A 333 -2.69 -0.81 8.15
C ASP A 333 -2.13 -2.06 8.83
N ALA A 334 -1.77 -3.08 8.04
CA ALA A 334 -1.17 -4.30 8.55
C ALA A 334 0.16 -4.01 9.28
N HIS A 335 0.98 -3.11 8.73
CA HIS A 335 2.23 -2.71 9.36
C HIS A 335 2.04 -2.07 10.74
N ASN A 336 1.07 -1.16 10.87
CA ASN A 336 0.77 -0.51 12.13
C ASN A 336 0.16 -1.48 13.16
N LEU A 337 -0.68 -2.43 12.74
CA LEU A 337 -1.39 -3.34 13.63
C LEU A 337 -0.54 -4.52 14.11
N VAL A 338 0.22 -5.14 13.22
CA VAL A 338 0.79 -6.48 13.47
C VAL A 338 1.84 -6.47 14.58
N TYR A 339 2.70 -5.46 14.64
CA TYR A 339 3.68 -5.37 15.74
C TYR A 339 2.99 -5.18 17.10
N LYS A 340 1.85 -4.47 17.15
CA LYS A 340 1.05 -4.27 18.36
C LYS A 340 0.43 -5.58 18.83
N ILE A 341 -0.10 -6.38 17.90
CA ILE A 341 -0.59 -7.74 18.19
C ILE A 341 0.56 -8.61 18.70
N ALA A 342 1.72 -8.59 18.05
CA ALA A 342 2.87 -9.36 18.48
C ALA A 342 3.34 -8.96 19.89
N ALA A 343 3.32 -7.67 20.20
CA ALA A 343 3.67 -7.14 21.52
C ALA A 343 2.81 -7.72 22.64
N VAL A 344 1.50 -7.77 22.41
CA VAL A 344 0.52 -8.32 23.35
C VAL A 344 0.66 -9.84 23.49
N HIS A 345 0.96 -10.55 22.40
CA HIS A 345 1.18 -12.00 22.44
C HIS A 345 2.48 -12.39 23.16
N GLN A 346 3.52 -11.56 23.05
CA GLN A 346 4.82 -11.79 23.69
C GLN A 346 4.91 -11.20 25.11
N GLY A 347 3.88 -10.46 25.55
CA GLY A 347 3.76 -9.98 26.92
C GLY A 347 4.57 -8.73 27.26
N TRP A 348 5.03 -7.97 26.26
CA TRP A 348 5.73 -6.69 26.46
C TRP A 348 4.88 -5.46 26.12
N ALA A 349 3.59 -5.64 25.83
CA ALA A 349 2.59 -4.57 25.77
C ALA A 349 1.26 -5.00 26.41
N GLY A 350 0.48 -4.05 26.91
CA GLY A 350 -0.89 -4.26 27.37
C GLY A 350 -1.91 -4.13 26.23
N ASP A 351 -3.10 -4.70 26.39
CA ASP A 351 -4.14 -4.74 25.34
C ASP A 351 -4.61 -3.36 24.86
N SER A 352 -4.37 -2.30 25.65
CA SER A 352 -4.72 -0.92 25.27
C SER A 352 -3.86 -0.36 24.14
N ILE A 353 -2.65 -0.90 23.88
CA ILE A 353 -1.88 -0.49 22.69
C ILE A 353 -2.67 -0.71 21.40
N LEU A 354 -3.51 -1.75 21.36
CA LEU A 354 -4.30 -2.12 20.19
C LEU A 354 -5.39 -1.07 19.88
N ASP A 355 -5.78 -0.22 20.83
CA ASP A 355 -6.73 0.88 20.60
C ASP A 355 -6.13 1.97 19.71
N SER A 356 -4.80 2.14 19.75
CA SER A 356 -4.11 3.11 18.89
C SER A 356 -4.20 2.77 17.40
N TYR A 357 -4.57 1.53 17.02
CA TYR A 357 -4.71 1.16 15.61
C TYR A 357 -5.78 2.00 14.90
N ASP A 358 -6.95 2.17 15.53
CA ASP A 358 -8.04 2.97 14.96
C ASP A 358 -7.61 4.43 14.82
N ALA A 359 -7.08 5.00 15.90
CA ALA A 359 -6.62 6.39 15.96
C ALA A 359 -5.51 6.68 14.94
N ASP A 360 -4.56 5.77 14.76
CA ASP A 360 -3.44 5.93 13.83
C ASP A 360 -3.92 5.82 12.36
N ARG A 361 -4.85 4.89 12.05
CA ARG A 361 -5.07 4.45 10.66
C ARG A 361 -6.37 4.92 10.02
N ARG A 362 -7.45 5.07 10.80
CA ARG A 362 -8.76 5.42 10.23
C ARG A 362 -8.75 6.80 9.56
N GLN A 363 -8.09 7.78 10.19
CA GLN A 363 -8.00 9.13 9.63
C GLN A 363 -7.25 9.17 8.30
N ILE A 364 -6.18 8.37 8.17
CA ILE A 364 -5.41 8.29 6.92
C ILE A 364 -6.28 7.74 5.80
N ALA A 365 -7.11 6.73 6.08
CA ALA A 365 -8.07 6.24 5.10
C ALA A 365 -9.12 7.28 4.70
N LEU A 366 -9.58 8.14 5.63
CA LEU A 366 -10.48 9.25 5.29
C LEU A 366 -9.81 10.25 4.34
N VAL A 367 -8.55 10.61 4.58
CA VAL A 367 -7.76 11.48 3.69
C VAL A 367 -7.57 10.84 2.31
N ASN A 368 -7.15 9.58 2.27
CA ASN A 368 -6.92 8.83 1.03
C ASN A 368 -8.21 8.66 0.22
N SER A 369 -9.32 8.40 0.91
CA SER A 369 -10.66 8.33 0.35
C SER A 369 -11.06 9.64 -0.33
N ALA A 370 -10.87 10.78 0.35
CA ALA A 370 -11.18 12.10 -0.18
C ALA A 370 -10.30 12.45 -1.39
N GLN A 371 -9.00 12.15 -1.33
CA GLN A 371 -8.08 12.37 -2.45
C GLN A 371 -8.47 11.51 -3.67
N SER A 372 -8.85 10.24 -3.47
CA SER A 372 -9.29 9.36 -4.54
C SER A 372 -10.52 9.93 -5.27
N VAL A 373 -11.52 10.43 -4.52
CA VAL A 373 -12.70 11.08 -5.09
C VAL A 373 -12.36 12.35 -5.85
N LYS A 374 -11.48 13.20 -5.28
CA LYS A 374 -11.01 14.43 -5.93
C LYS A 374 -10.37 14.11 -7.28
N ASN A 375 -9.53 13.08 -7.34
CA ASN A 375 -8.88 12.62 -8.56
C ASN A 375 -9.89 12.14 -9.62
N GLY A 376 -10.86 11.31 -9.21
CA GLY A 376 -11.94 10.86 -10.09
C GLY A 376 -12.72 12.02 -10.70
N LYS A 377 -13.20 12.96 -9.88
CA LYS A 377 -13.94 14.13 -10.35
C LYS A 377 -13.14 14.97 -11.35
N LYS A 378 -11.84 15.20 -11.08
CA LYS A 378 -10.95 15.98 -11.95
C LYS A 378 -10.77 15.31 -13.31
N ILE A 379 -10.48 14.00 -13.35
CA ILE A 379 -10.21 13.33 -14.63
C ILE A 379 -11.46 13.26 -15.51
N PHE A 380 -12.63 13.00 -14.91
CA PHE A 380 -13.90 13.03 -15.66
C PHE A 380 -14.24 14.40 -16.19
N SER A 381 -13.99 15.46 -15.41
CA SER A 381 -14.16 16.84 -15.86
C SER A 381 -13.27 17.17 -17.04
N PHE A 382 -12.00 16.74 -17.01
CA PHE A 382 -11.07 16.94 -18.13
C PHE A 382 -11.55 16.24 -19.40
N LEU A 383 -11.94 14.95 -19.31
CA LEU A 383 -12.47 14.20 -20.44
C LEU A 383 -13.72 14.87 -21.04
N LYS A 384 -14.59 15.42 -20.19
CA LYS A 384 -15.77 16.19 -20.63
C LYS A 384 -15.40 17.50 -21.33
N ALA A 385 -14.38 18.21 -20.85
CA ALA A 385 -13.92 19.48 -21.43
C ALA A 385 -13.37 19.35 -22.86
N LEU A 386 -12.89 18.16 -23.24
CA LEU A 386 -12.42 17.86 -24.60
C LEU A 386 -13.56 17.71 -25.65
N GLY A 387 -14.82 17.92 -25.25
CA GLY A 387 -15.94 18.07 -26.18
C GLY A 387 -16.64 16.76 -26.58
N THR A 388 -16.43 15.68 -25.84
CA THR A 388 -16.99 14.35 -26.12
C THR A 388 -18.28 14.04 -25.35
N ALA A 389 -18.64 14.86 -24.36
CA ALA A 389 -19.79 14.57 -23.49
C ALA A 389 -21.12 15.09 -24.07
N GLY A 390 -22.18 14.27 -23.94
CA GLY A 390 -23.55 14.67 -24.25
C GLY A 390 -23.89 14.69 -25.75
N ILE A 391 -23.08 14.05 -26.58
CA ILE A 391 -23.33 13.86 -28.01
C ILE A 391 -23.58 12.37 -28.24
N ASP A 392 -24.78 12.00 -28.70
CA ASP A 392 -25.13 10.59 -28.93
C ASP A 392 -24.46 10.02 -30.22
N ASP A 393 -24.08 10.89 -31.16
CA ASP A 393 -23.35 10.52 -32.38
C ASP A 393 -21.83 10.47 -32.12
N VAL A 394 -21.29 9.25 -32.09
CA VAL A 394 -19.88 8.95 -31.83
C VAL A 394 -18.95 9.58 -32.87
N ASP A 395 -19.32 9.59 -34.15
CA ASP A 395 -18.45 10.11 -35.21
C ASP A 395 -18.37 11.64 -35.16
N LYS A 396 -19.50 12.29 -34.90
CA LYS A 396 -19.55 13.73 -34.64
C LYS A 396 -18.78 14.10 -33.37
N ALA A 397 -18.89 13.30 -32.31
CA ALA A 397 -18.11 13.50 -31.09
C ALA A 397 -16.60 13.37 -31.35
N ARG A 398 -16.19 12.40 -32.19
CA ARG A 398 -14.79 12.21 -32.58
C ARG A 398 -14.27 13.39 -33.42
N GLU A 399 -15.07 13.88 -34.36
CA GLU A 399 -14.72 15.09 -35.14
C GLU A 399 -14.52 16.31 -34.23
N ASN A 400 -15.40 16.52 -33.25
CA ASN A 400 -15.31 17.61 -32.29
C ASN A 400 -14.08 17.49 -31.37
N LEU A 401 -13.74 16.28 -30.96
CA LEU A 401 -12.51 16.00 -30.22
C LEU A 401 -11.29 16.41 -31.04
N HIS A 402 -11.19 15.95 -32.30
CA HIS A 402 -10.06 16.31 -33.17
C HIS A 402 -9.99 17.83 -33.43
N LYS A 403 -11.13 18.49 -33.67
CA LYS A 403 -11.17 19.97 -33.79
C LYS A 403 -10.66 20.64 -32.52
N SER A 404 -11.03 20.13 -31.34
CA SER A 404 -10.64 20.73 -30.07
C SER A 404 -9.17 20.54 -29.75
N ILE A 405 -8.59 19.37 -30.00
CA ILE A 405 -7.16 19.12 -29.74
C ILE A 405 -6.24 19.83 -30.74
N HIS A 406 -6.75 20.22 -31.92
CA HIS A 406 -6.00 20.98 -32.93
C HIS A 406 -6.23 22.49 -32.86
N ASP A 407 -7.17 22.96 -32.04
CA ASP A 407 -7.44 24.37 -31.87
C ASP A 407 -6.29 25.05 -31.10
N PRO A 408 -5.53 25.98 -31.72
CA PRO A 408 -4.45 26.69 -31.05
C PRO A 408 -4.91 27.45 -29.81
N ALA A 409 -6.15 27.95 -29.80
CA ALA A 409 -6.71 28.68 -28.66
C ALA A 409 -7.01 27.78 -27.45
N LYS A 410 -7.05 26.45 -27.64
CA LYS A 410 -7.30 25.47 -26.57
C LYS A 410 -6.03 24.82 -26.03
N GLN A 411 -4.87 24.98 -26.67
CA GLN A 411 -3.64 24.29 -26.26
C GLN A 411 -3.23 24.60 -24.83
N GLU A 412 -3.30 25.87 -24.42
CA GLU A 412 -2.94 26.26 -23.06
C GLU A 412 -3.89 25.66 -22.01
N MET A 413 -5.20 25.63 -22.31
CA MET A 413 -6.19 24.97 -21.47
C MET A 413 -5.91 23.47 -21.37
N ILE A 414 -5.67 22.78 -22.48
CA ILE A 414 -5.38 21.34 -22.50
C ILE A 414 -4.14 21.04 -21.65
N ALA A 415 -3.05 21.78 -21.85
CA ALA A 415 -1.82 21.62 -21.07
C ALA A 415 -2.08 21.84 -19.57
N ARG A 416 -2.87 22.85 -19.20
CA ARG A 416 -3.25 23.14 -17.82
C ARG A 416 -4.11 22.05 -17.21
N GLU A 417 -5.06 21.49 -17.95
CA GLU A 417 -5.95 20.42 -17.47
C GLU A 417 -5.20 19.08 -17.33
N VAL A 418 -4.28 18.77 -18.25
CA VAL A 418 -3.35 17.64 -18.13
C VAL A 418 -2.50 17.81 -16.88
N GLU A 419 -1.86 18.97 -16.69
CA GLU A 419 -1.09 19.29 -15.49
C GLU A 419 -1.95 19.23 -14.21
N GLY A 420 -3.22 19.62 -14.30
CA GLY A 420 -4.20 19.52 -13.21
C GLY A 420 -4.44 18.09 -12.72
N GLN A 421 -4.07 17.07 -13.50
CA GLN A 421 -4.08 15.66 -13.12
C GLN A 421 -2.82 15.22 -12.38
N ARG A 422 -1.84 16.09 -12.12
CA ARG A 422 -0.59 15.69 -11.43
C ARG A 422 -0.84 14.98 -10.09
N GLU A 423 -1.75 15.50 -9.26
CA GLU A 423 -2.11 14.86 -7.98
C GLU A 423 -2.89 13.53 -8.11
N HIS A 424 -3.27 13.15 -9.33
CA HIS A 424 -3.79 11.82 -9.62
C HIS A 424 -2.63 10.81 -9.73
N PHE A 425 -1.50 11.25 -10.28
CA PHE A 425 -0.36 10.40 -10.61
C PHE A 425 0.92 10.85 -9.88
N ASP A 426 0.80 11.55 -8.76
CA ASP A 426 1.90 11.89 -7.86
C ASP A 426 1.29 12.15 -6.48
N ASN A 427 1.39 11.15 -5.61
CA ASN A 427 0.79 11.11 -4.29
C ASN A 427 1.86 10.99 -3.18
N LEU A 428 3.08 11.47 -3.40
CA LEU A 428 4.20 11.22 -2.47
C LEU A 428 3.92 11.71 -1.03
N GLU A 429 3.28 12.88 -0.85
CA GLU A 429 2.90 13.38 0.49
C GLU A 429 1.85 12.48 1.15
N ILE A 430 0.94 11.91 0.36
CA ILE A 430 -0.05 10.94 0.84
C ILE A 430 0.60 9.59 1.17
N HIS A 431 1.62 9.18 0.43
CA HIS A 431 2.30 7.90 0.63
C HIS A 431 3.17 7.86 1.88
N ILE A 432 3.95 8.92 2.13
CA ILE A 432 5.01 8.91 3.15
C ILE A 432 5.02 10.15 4.07
N GLY A 433 4.08 11.10 3.86
CA GLY A 433 4.04 12.37 4.58
C GLY A 433 2.96 12.49 5.67
N TYR A 434 2.09 11.49 5.82
CA TYR A 434 1.07 11.48 6.88
C TYR A 434 1.70 11.40 8.28
N VAL A 435 0.96 11.92 9.27
CA VAL A 435 1.36 11.97 10.67
C VAL A 435 0.24 11.35 11.50
N TYR A 436 0.54 10.34 12.31
CA TYR A 436 -0.43 9.78 13.24
C TYR A 436 -0.89 10.84 14.25
N GLY A 437 -2.20 10.95 14.44
CA GLY A 437 -2.83 11.99 15.26
C GLY A 437 -3.09 13.31 14.52
N ASP A 438 -2.60 13.49 13.29
CA ASP A 438 -2.98 14.63 12.45
C ASP A 438 -4.22 14.30 11.63
N ASN A 439 -5.24 15.14 11.77
CA ASN A 439 -6.52 14.99 11.10
C ASN A 439 -6.67 15.88 9.86
N GLN A 440 -5.63 16.61 9.47
CA GLN A 440 -5.66 17.49 8.31
C GLN A 440 -5.25 16.74 7.04
N ALA A 441 -6.04 16.91 5.99
CA ALA A 441 -5.60 16.52 4.65
C ALA A 441 -4.47 17.46 4.19
N PRO A 442 -3.41 16.96 3.55
CA PRO A 442 -2.36 17.82 3.05
C PRO A 442 -2.92 18.76 1.95
N PRO A 443 -2.40 19.99 1.83
CA PRO A 443 -2.85 20.93 0.79
C PRO A 443 -2.54 20.43 -0.62
N HIS A 444 -1.52 19.59 -0.78
CA HIS A 444 -1.12 18.99 -2.04
C HIS A 444 -0.67 17.54 -1.85
N ALA A 445 -1.19 16.62 -2.66
CA ALA A 445 -0.82 15.20 -2.58
C ALA A 445 0.60 14.90 -3.07
N SER A 446 1.13 15.74 -3.97
CA SER A 446 2.43 15.53 -4.64
C SER A 446 3.63 16.10 -3.89
N LYS A 447 3.42 17.13 -3.04
CA LYS A 447 4.50 17.93 -2.47
C LYS A 447 4.89 17.42 -1.10
N TYR A 448 5.73 16.39 -1.09
CA TYR A 448 6.24 15.82 0.16
C TYR A 448 7.15 16.79 0.90
N THR A 449 6.92 16.95 2.20
CA THR A 449 7.82 17.67 3.12
C THR A 449 8.17 16.77 4.31
N PRO A 450 9.46 16.50 4.57
CA PRO A 450 9.87 15.77 5.77
C PRO A 450 9.45 16.47 7.05
N LYS A 451 8.96 15.70 8.04
CA LYS A 451 8.49 16.22 9.32
C LYS A 451 9.21 15.52 10.47
N PHE A 452 9.64 16.29 11.47
CA PHE A 452 10.25 15.79 12.71
C PHE A 452 9.31 16.08 13.88
N VAL A 453 8.16 15.43 13.87
CA VAL A 453 7.12 15.55 14.90
C VAL A 453 6.65 14.17 15.29
N THR A 454 6.15 14.01 16.53
CA THR A 454 5.51 12.77 16.97
C THR A 454 4.41 12.34 16.00
N GLY A 455 4.39 11.05 15.68
CA GLY A 455 3.47 10.45 14.72
C GLY A 455 3.92 10.51 13.27
N ALA A 456 4.95 11.28 12.91
CA ALA A 456 5.47 11.32 11.55
C ALA A 456 6.37 10.11 11.26
N ARG A 457 6.34 9.58 10.04
CA ARG A 457 7.36 8.65 9.54
C ARG A 457 8.74 9.34 9.62
N ILE A 458 9.77 8.65 10.10
CA ILE A 458 11.11 9.26 10.15
C ILE A 458 11.57 9.67 8.75
N PRO A 459 12.17 10.85 8.58
CA PRO A 459 12.72 11.25 7.29
C PRO A 459 13.78 10.26 6.78
N HIS A 460 13.74 10.00 5.47
CA HIS A 460 14.78 9.25 4.80
C HIS A 460 16.06 10.09 4.68
N ALA A 461 17.19 9.47 4.93
CA ALA A 461 18.49 9.90 4.42
C ALA A 461 19.31 8.69 3.99
N TRP A 462 20.16 8.88 2.98
CA TRP A 462 21.19 7.91 2.61
C TRP A 462 22.31 7.92 3.62
N ILE A 463 22.67 6.74 4.11
CA ILE A 463 23.70 6.58 5.12
C ILE A 463 24.75 5.55 4.72
N LYS A 464 25.92 5.68 5.32
CA LYS A 464 26.99 4.69 5.30
C LYS A 464 27.14 4.14 6.72
N PRO A 465 26.77 2.88 6.97
CA PRO A 465 27.09 2.21 8.23
C PRO A 465 28.61 2.17 8.45
N LEU A 466 29.05 2.48 9.67
CA LEU A 466 30.46 2.44 10.09
C LEU A 466 30.85 1.11 10.75
N GLY A 467 29.87 0.32 11.17
CA GLY A 467 30.05 -1.02 11.74
C GLY A 467 29.31 -2.12 10.98
N ALA A 468 29.64 -3.39 11.28
CA ALA A 468 29.08 -4.55 10.59
C ALA A 468 27.63 -4.91 11.03
N CYS A 469 27.11 -4.31 12.10
CA CYS A 469 25.83 -4.68 12.71
C CYS A 469 24.65 -4.59 11.72
N LEU A 470 24.49 -3.45 11.01
CA LEU A 470 23.44 -3.28 9.99
C LEU A 470 23.59 -4.21 8.79
N SER A 471 24.83 -4.46 8.36
CA SER A 471 25.11 -5.25 7.16
C SER A 471 24.74 -6.73 7.30
N GLY A 472 24.50 -7.23 8.52
CA GLY A 472 24.07 -8.62 8.77
C GLY A 472 22.56 -8.83 8.79
N GLU A 473 21.77 -7.77 9.00
CA GLU A 473 20.31 -7.87 9.24
C GLU A 473 19.48 -7.50 8.01
N ILE A 474 19.91 -6.48 7.24
CA ILE A 474 19.20 -6.01 6.04
C ILE A 474 20.18 -5.94 4.86
N PRO A 475 19.86 -6.57 3.71
CA PRO A 475 20.73 -6.49 2.54
C PRO A 475 20.81 -5.06 1.97
N PRO A 476 21.95 -4.68 1.37
CA PRO A 476 22.09 -3.39 0.72
C PRO A 476 21.08 -3.23 -0.41
N LEU A 477 20.56 -2.01 -0.60
CA LEU A 477 19.72 -1.66 -1.72
C LEU A 477 20.49 -1.71 -3.04
N ASP A 478 19.79 -2.11 -4.10
CA ASP A 478 20.21 -1.96 -5.48
C ASP A 478 19.34 -0.92 -6.18
N VAL A 479 19.91 0.26 -6.43
CA VAL A 479 19.27 1.34 -7.20
C VAL A 479 19.81 1.45 -8.63
N SER A 480 20.54 0.45 -9.13
CA SER A 480 21.12 0.45 -10.48
C SER A 480 20.09 0.44 -11.61
N TYR A 481 18.82 0.12 -11.30
CA TYR A 481 17.71 0.25 -12.23
C TYR A 481 17.36 1.71 -12.59
N VAL A 482 17.88 2.69 -11.84
CA VAL A 482 17.77 4.12 -12.14
C VAL A 482 19.00 4.55 -12.93
N LYS A 483 18.84 4.59 -14.26
CA LYS A 483 19.93 4.78 -15.23
C LYS A 483 20.58 6.17 -15.17
N GLU A 484 19.92 7.13 -14.53
CA GLU A 484 20.43 8.49 -14.34
C GLU A 484 21.59 8.56 -13.34
N PHE A 485 21.75 7.56 -12.46
CA PHE A 485 22.82 7.55 -11.49
C PHE A 485 24.13 7.01 -12.04
N THR A 486 25.23 7.66 -11.65
CA THR A 486 26.58 7.14 -11.81
C THR A 486 26.83 5.95 -10.88
N ALA A 487 27.87 5.15 -11.15
CA ALA A 487 28.25 4.04 -10.26
C ALA A 487 28.56 4.50 -8.82
N GLY A 488 29.14 5.69 -8.65
CA GLY A 488 29.39 6.27 -7.32
C GLY A 488 28.10 6.64 -6.59
N GLU A 489 27.13 7.18 -7.30
CA GLU A 489 25.80 7.51 -6.75
C GLU A 489 25.00 6.26 -6.36
N VAL A 490 25.12 5.17 -7.13
CA VAL A 490 24.54 3.87 -6.77
C VAL A 490 25.23 3.33 -5.50
N ALA A 491 26.56 3.39 -5.44
CA ALA A 491 27.32 2.92 -4.27
C ALA A 491 27.02 3.71 -2.98
N ALA A 492 26.65 5.00 -3.10
CA ALA A 492 26.23 5.84 -1.98
C ALA A 492 24.78 5.60 -1.53
N ARG A 493 23.98 4.85 -2.29
CA ARG A 493 22.55 4.62 -2.06
C ARG A 493 22.24 3.18 -1.69
N ARG A 494 22.92 2.69 -0.66
CA ARG A 494 22.84 1.28 -0.22
C ARG A 494 22.06 1.06 1.07
N TYR A 495 22.00 2.07 1.94
CA TYR A 495 21.31 2.01 3.22
C TYR A 495 20.62 3.32 3.54
N SER A 496 19.47 3.23 4.19
CA SER A 496 18.66 4.36 4.64
C SER A 496 18.63 4.49 6.15
N THR A 497 18.38 5.70 6.67
CA THR A 497 17.93 5.90 8.06
C THR A 497 16.73 5.02 8.45
N LEU A 498 15.86 4.64 7.51
CA LEU A 498 14.77 3.69 7.74
C LEU A 498 15.25 2.27 8.06
N ASP A 499 16.42 1.88 7.55
CA ASP A 499 17.03 0.56 7.80
C ASP A 499 17.58 0.48 9.24
N LEU A 500 17.71 1.61 9.95
CA LEU A 500 18.09 1.67 11.37
C LEU A 500 16.95 1.28 12.33
N CYS A 501 15.75 1.00 11.81
CA CYS A 501 14.55 0.73 12.61
C CYS A 501 14.19 -0.75 12.55
N GLY A 502 14.42 -1.46 13.66
CA GLY A 502 14.08 -2.87 13.79
C GLY A 502 12.57 -3.12 13.87
N ILE A 503 12.14 -4.32 13.46
CA ILE A 503 10.71 -4.70 13.46
C ILE A 503 10.14 -4.95 14.87
N ASP A 504 10.98 -5.28 15.85
CA ASP A 504 10.61 -5.60 17.24
C ASP A 504 11.36 -4.76 18.29
N THR A 505 12.07 -3.71 17.85
CA THR A 505 12.97 -2.90 18.68
C THR A 505 12.67 -1.40 18.54
N PHE A 506 12.57 -0.68 19.67
CA PHE A 506 12.53 0.78 19.65
C PHE A 506 13.90 1.36 19.28
N THR A 507 13.94 2.33 18.38
CA THR A 507 15.19 2.94 17.94
C THR A 507 15.35 4.34 18.51
N LEU A 508 16.49 4.61 19.15
CA LEU A 508 16.93 5.96 19.50
C LEU A 508 18.02 6.40 18.50
N LEU A 509 17.74 7.43 17.69
CA LEU A 509 18.70 8.04 16.76
C LEU A 509 19.27 9.31 17.38
N ALA A 510 20.57 9.36 17.63
CA ALA A 510 21.23 10.48 18.30
C ALA A 510 22.33 11.12 17.45
N SER A 511 22.60 12.40 17.69
CA SER A 511 23.61 13.16 16.93
C SER A 511 25.04 13.02 17.43
N ARG A 512 25.22 12.54 18.67
CA ARG A 512 26.51 12.37 19.34
C ARG A 512 26.40 11.33 20.45
N ALA A 513 27.52 10.69 20.76
CA ALA A 513 27.57 9.61 21.75
C ALA A 513 27.21 10.14 23.14
N GLU A 514 27.99 11.07 23.68
CA GLU A 514 27.68 11.69 24.98
C GLU A 514 26.70 12.87 24.80
N PRO A 515 25.63 12.97 25.61
CA PRO A 515 25.30 12.16 26.79
C PRO A 515 24.35 10.97 26.52
N TRP A 516 24.07 10.65 25.25
CA TRP A 516 23.06 9.66 24.88
C TRP A 516 23.44 8.22 25.19
N THR A 517 24.72 7.85 25.12
CA THR A 517 25.19 6.51 25.50
C THR A 517 24.83 6.19 26.95
N LEU A 518 25.19 7.07 27.89
CA LEU A 518 24.87 6.89 29.32
C LEU A 518 23.36 6.82 29.58
N LYS A 519 22.58 7.73 28.98
CA LYS A 519 21.11 7.72 29.11
C LYS A 519 20.50 6.46 28.52
N PHE A 520 21.05 5.96 27.42
CA PHE A 520 20.56 4.77 26.77
C PHE A 520 20.88 3.51 27.56
N GLU A 521 22.05 3.40 28.20
CA GLU A 521 22.38 2.30 29.11
C GLU A 521 21.39 2.20 30.29
N GLU A 522 21.03 3.35 30.88
CA GLU A 522 20.00 3.43 31.92
C GLU A 522 18.62 3.01 31.39
N LEU A 523 18.22 3.53 30.22
CA LEU A 523 16.96 3.19 29.56
C LEU A 523 16.88 1.69 29.23
N GLN A 524 17.91 1.15 28.59
CA GLN A 524 17.99 -0.25 28.17
C GLN A 524 17.91 -1.16 29.39
N THR A 525 18.57 -0.82 30.50
CA THR A 525 18.46 -1.56 31.76
C THR A 525 17.02 -1.59 32.29
N ALA A 526 16.30 -0.46 32.21
CA ALA A 526 14.92 -0.37 32.67
C ALA A 526 13.93 -1.14 31.77
N LEU A 527 14.10 -1.06 30.45
CA LEU A 527 13.26 -1.73 29.45
C LEU A 527 13.49 -3.25 29.39
N SER A 528 14.73 -3.70 29.52
CA SER A 528 15.09 -5.12 29.46
C SER A 528 14.43 -5.95 30.57
N ARG A 529 14.13 -5.34 31.73
CA ARG A 529 13.37 -5.98 32.82
C ARG A 529 11.94 -6.38 32.42
N ARG A 530 11.43 -5.83 31.32
CA ARG A 530 10.10 -6.07 30.77
C ARG A 530 10.14 -6.72 29.38
N ASN A 531 11.31 -7.26 28.98
CA ASN A 531 11.55 -7.81 27.64
C ASN A 531 11.30 -6.82 26.49
N ILE A 532 11.36 -5.51 26.76
CA ILE A 532 11.22 -4.48 25.73
C ILE A 532 12.60 -4.23 25.13
N LYS A 533 12.74 -4.46 23.82
CA LYS A 533 13.98 -4.23 23.10
C LYS A 533 14.12 -2.76 22.70
N SER A 534 15.33 -2.24 22.84
CA SER A 534 15.71 -0.92 22.36
C SER A 534 17.12 -0.95 21.78
N GLN A 535 17.40 -0.07 20.82
CA GLN A 535 18.72 0.14 20.23
C GLN A 535 19.05 1.62 20.07
N LEU A 536 20.33 1.95 20.10
CA LEU A 536 20.88 3.29 19.89
C LEU A 536 21.72 3.30 18.62
N TRP A 537 21.50 4.30 17.77
CA TRP A 537 22.36 4.63 16.64
C TRP A 537 22.82 6.08 16.75
N VAL A 538 24.12 6.29 16.64
CA VAL A 538 24.77 7.58 16.83
C VAL A 538 25.47 8.03 15.54
N GLU A 539 25.19 9.25 15.11
CA GLU A 539 25.87 9.88 13.97
C GLU A 539 27.38 9.98 14.20
N ASN A 540 28.17 9.61 13.18
CA ASN A 540 29.64 9.56 13.16
C ASN A 540 30.27 8.54 14.13
N VAL A 541 29.46 7.67 14.72
CA VAL A 541 29.92 6.50 15.49
C VAL A 541 29.46 5.23 14.80
N ASP A 542 28.15 5.13 14.54
CA ASP A 542 27.56 3.94 13.94
C ASP A 542 27.22 4.12 12.46
N PHE A 543 26.96 5.36 12.02
CA PHE A 543 26.68 5.70 10.64
C PHE A 543 27.08 7.13 10.28
N GLU A 544 27.30 7.38 9.00
CA GLU A 544 27.49 8.72 8.42
C GLU A 544 26.40 9.01 7.39
N PHE A 545 26.01 10.28 7.24
CA PHE A 545 25.14 10.69 6.13
C PHE A 545 25.94 10.83 4.83
N ASN A 546 25.43 10.29 3.73
CA ASN A 546 26.06 10.40 2.42
C ASN A 546 25.70 11.69 1.68
N ASP A 547 24.57 12.33 2.03
CA ASP A 547 24.11 13.58 1.42
C ASP A 547 24.09 14.75 2.42
N ALA A 548 24.65 15.88 2.01
CA ALA A 548 24.81 17.06 2.86
C ALA A 548 23.47 17.78 3.16
N LYS A 549 22.50 17.76 2.23
CA LYS A 549 21.19 18.39 2.43
C LYS A 549 20.36 17.58 3.42
N GLN A 550 20.38 16.26 3.28
CA GLN A 550 19.74 15.34 4.22
C GLN A 550 20.39 15.43 5.60
N LYS A 551 21.73 15.50 5.70
CA LYS A 551 22.42 15.77 6.97
C LYS A 551 21.96 17.09 7.60
N LEU A 552 21.93 18.17 6.82
CA LEU A 552 21.49 19.49 7.31
C LEU A 552 20.04 19.46 7.81
N LEU A 553 19.17 18.69 7.16
CA LEU A 553 17.78 18.49 7.57
C LEU A 553 17.69 17.85 8.97
N PHE A 554 18.46 16.79 9.23
CA PHE A 554 18.55 16.18 10.56
C PHE A 554 19.17 17.12 11.61
N GLN A 555 20.22 17.85 11.23
CA GLN A 555 20.88 18.83 12.09
C GLN A 555 19.93 19.94 12.56
N THR A 556 19.14 20.50 11.64
CA THR A 556 18.26 21.64 11.90
C THR A 556 16.90 21.19 12.43
N SER A 557 16.15 20.45 11.61
CA SER A 557 14.76 20.08 11.90
C SER A 557 14.66 18.88 12.84
N GLY A 558 15.61 17.96 12.78
CA GLY A 558 15.70 16.82 13.71
C GLY A 558 16.36 17.15 15.06
N GLY A 559 16.81 18.39 15.26
CA GLY A 559 17.42 18.83 16.52
C GLY A 559 18.82 18.29 16.79
N PHE A 560 19.46 17.62 15.82
CA PHE A 560 20.77 16.99 16.01
C PHE A 560 21.87 18.02 16.33
N ALA A 561 21.83 19.22 15.74
CA ALA A 561 22.79 20.28 16.04
C ALA A 561 22.69 20.79 17.50
N ALA A 562 21.49 20.74 18.08
CA ALA A 562 21.25 21.04 19.49
C ALA A 562 21.60 19.85 20.42
N GLY A 563 22.03 18.71 19.87
CA GLY A 563 22.27 17.48 20.62
C GLY A 563 21.02 16.65 20.93
N GLY A 564 19.91 16.89 20.22
CA GLY A 564 18.69 16.10 20.36
C GLY A 564 18.84 14.67 19.84
N ALA A 565 17.78 13.88 20.06
CA ALA A 565 17.63 12.54 19.56
C ALA A 565 16.17 12.28 19.14
N LEU A 566 15.97 11.29 18.28
CA LEU A 566 14.66 10.82 17.84
C LEU A 566 14.40 9.44 18.40
N LEU A 567 13.32 9.28 19.17
CA LEU A 567 12.81 7.98 19.59
C LEU A 567 11.78 7.51 18.56
N VAL A 568 11.96 6.31 18.02
CA VAL A 568 11.23 5.79 16.85
C VAL A 568 10.60 4.44 17.20
N ARG A 569 9.34 4.27 16.79
CA ARG A 569 8.56 3.03 16.88
C ARG A 569 9.04 1.97 15.90
N HIS A 570 8.62 0.75 16.17
CA HIS A 570 8.72 -0.42 15.28
C HIS A 570 8.23 -0.17 13.87
N ASP A 571 7.18 0.65 13.70
CA ASP A 571 6.60 0.96 12.40
C ASP A 571 7.23 2.18 11.70
N GLN A 572 8.45 2.56 12.12
CA GLN A 572 9.26 3.67 11.59
C GLN A 572 8.64 5.07 11.78
N HIS A 573 7.74 5.23 12.75
CA HIS A 573 7.16 6.52 13.11
C HIS A 573 7.80 7.08 14.38
N ILE A 574 8.04 8.39 14.40
CA ILE A 574 8.61 9.10 15.54
C ILE A 574 7.63 9.01 16.71
N LEU A 575 8.09 8.45 17.82
CA LEU A 575 7.37 8.48 19.08
C LEU A 575 7.63 9.81 19.82
N GLN A 576 8.89 10.27 19.81
CA GLN A 576 9.29 11.50 20.47
C GLN A 576 10.50 12.15 19.79
N CYS A 577 10.45 13.46 19.63
CA CYS A 577 11.63 14.29 19.40
C CYS A 577 12.15 14.78 20.75
N SER A 578 13.34 14.33 21.16
CA SER A 578 13.91 14.59 22.48
C SER A 578 15.04 15.59 22.43
N SER A 579 15.04 16.56 23.33
CA SER A 579 16.17 17.47 23.51
C SER A 579 17.31 16.79 24.26
N ILE A 580 18.49 17.41 24.27
CA ILE A 580 19.64 16.92 25.05
C ILE A 580 19.39 16.90 26.56
N GLN A 581 18.33 17.56 27.06
CA GLN A 581 17.96 17.53 28.47
C GLN A 581 17.09 16.33 28.85
N ALA A 582 16.50 15.62 27.87
CA ALA A 582 15.63 14.49 28.15
C ALA A 582 16.37 13.40 28.94
N THR A 583 15.71 12.85 29.95
CA THR A 583 16.27 11.82 30.84
C THR A 583 15.89 10.41 30.39
N ALA A 584 16.64 9.41 30.84
CA ALA A 584 16.30 8.00 30.58
C ALA A 584 14.90 7.65 31.11
N LYS A 585 14.52 8.20 32.27
CA LYS A 585 13.21 7.98 32.90
C LYS A 585 12.04 8.59 32.10
N GLU A 586 12.24 9.76 31.49
CA GLU A 586 11.24 10.35 30.59
C GLU A 586 11.05 9.49 29.35
N LEU A 587 12.14 9.01 28.74
CA LEU A 587 12.07 8.10 27.59
C LEU A 587 11.39 6.77 27.96
N GLU A 588 11.71 6.19 29.11
CA GLU A 588 11.04 4.99 29.64
C GLU A 588 9.54 5.24 29.77
N SER A 589 9.14 6.35 30.39
CA SER A 589 7.73 6.71 30.58
C SER A 589 6.97 6.86 29.26
N ILE A 590 7.60 7.43 28.23
CA ILE A 590 6.99 7.58 26.90
C ILE A 590 6.79 6.22 26.24
N ILE A 591 7.80 5.33 26.32
CA ILE A 591 7.72 3.97 25.76
C ILE A 591 6.64 3.17 26.48
N LEU A 592 6.64 3.15 27.81
CA LEU A 592 5.64 2.41 28.60
C LEU A 592 4.23 2.94 28.36
N GLY A 593 4.05 4.26 28.27
CA GLY A 593 2.77 4.88 27.92
C GLY A 593 2.25 4.44 26.55
N HIS A 594 3.12 4.38 25.54
CA HIS A 594 2.77 3.86 24.21
C HIS A 594 2.41 2.37 24.23
N LEU A 595 3.10 1.59 25.05
CA LEU A 595 2.86 0.14 25.22
C LEU A 595 1.64 -0.18 26.09
N GLY A 596 1.04 0.83 26.75
CA GLY A 596 -0.11 0.64 27.63
C GLY A 596 0.24 -0.14 28.91
N ILE A 597 1.44 0.07 29.47
CA ILE A 597 1.95 -0.60 30.68
C ILE A 597 2.13 0.39 31.83
#